data_AF-A0A1Y1MCI0-F1
#
_entry.id   AF-A0A1Y1MCI0-F1
#
_cell.length_a   1.000
_cell.length_b   1.000
_cell.length_c   1.000
_cell.angle_alpha   90.00
_cell.angle_beta   90.00
_cell.angle_gamma   90.00
#
_symmetry.space_group_name_H-M   'P 1'
#
loop_
_entity.id
_entity.type
_entity.pdbx_description
1 polymer ?
#
loop_
_entity_poly.entity_id
_entity_poly.type
_entity_poly.pdbx_seq_one_letter_code
_entity_poly.pdbx_strand_id
1 'polypeptide(L)'
;MRHAAQCVGRAIRGKTDYGIMIFADKRFSRADKRSKLPKWIQEHLKDSLCNLSTEEAVQIAKRWLRQMAQPFTREDQLGVSLLTLEQLKSLEASKIEKQGQQL
;
A
#
# COMPACT_ATOMS: atom_id res chain seq x y z
N MET A 1 19.65 -3.09 2.68
CA MET A 1 18.18 -3.05 2.45
C MET A 1 17.82 -2.72 1.01
N ARG A 2 18.65 -1.96 0.27
CA ARG A 2 18.39 -1.64 -1.14
C ARG A 2 18.06 -2.85 -2.03
N HIS A 3 18.87 -3.91 -2.02
CA HIS A 3 18.61 -5.10 -2.85
C HIS A 3 17.30 -5.81 -2.46
N ALA A 4 17.05 -6.01 -1.16
CA ALA A 4 15.81 -6.63 -0.68
C ALA A 4 14.57 -5.82 -1.12
N ALA A 5 14.60 -4.49 -0.94
CA ALA A 5 13.51 -3.62 -1.37
C ALA A 5 13.31 -3.64 -2.90
N GLN A 6 14.39 -3.73 -3.68
CA GLN A 6 14.34 -3.80 -5.13
C GLN A 6 13.67 -5.09 -5.60
N CYS A 7 14.00 -6.25 -5.02
CA CYS A 7 13.38 -7.52 -5.36
C CYS A 7 11.88 -7.52 -5.04
N VAL A 8 11.55 -7.05 -3.83
CA VAL A 8 10.17 -7.00 -3.32
C VAL A 8 9.29 -6.07 -4.15
N GLY A 9 9.83 -4.93 -4.60
CA GLY A 9 9.10 -3.97 -5.43
C GLY A 9 8.69 -4.47 -6.83
N ARG A 10 9.16 -5.65 -7.27
CA ARG A 10 8.78 -6.22 -8.59
C ARG A 10 7.46 -6.98 -8.56
N ALA A 11 6.90 -7.23 -7.38
CA ALA A 11 5.69 -8.03 -7.20
C ALA A 11 4.40 -7.31 -7.64
N ILE A 12 4.41 -5.98 -7.74
CA ILE A 12 3.24 -5.15 -8.06
C ILE A 12 3.55 -4.33 -9.30
N ARG A 13 2.68 -4.35 -10.32
CA ARG A 13 2.86 -3.57 -11.57
C ARG A 13 1.80 -2.49 -11.75
N GLY A 14 0.58 -2.72 -11.27
CA GLY A 14 -0.53 -1.78 -11.34
C GLY A 14 -1.40 -1.75 -10.08
N LYS A 15 -2.43 -0.90 -10.07
CA LYS A 15 -3.38 -0.76 -8.95
C LYS A 15 -4.32 -1.95 -8.79
N THR A 16 -4.48 -2.75 -9.84
CA THR A 16 -5.26 -3.99 -9.85
C THR A 16 -4.45 -5.20 -9.38
N ASP A 17 -3.12 -5.08 -9.31
CA ASP A 17 -2.27 -6.17 -8.85
C ASP A 17 -2.21 -6.17 -7.32
N TYR A 18 -2.28 -7.36 -6.75
CA TYR A 18 -2.05 -7.57 -5.33
C TYR A 18 -1.03 -8.69 -5.14
N GLY A 19 -0.18 -8.55 -4.12
CA GLY A 19 0.84 -9.53 -3.80
C GLY A 19 1.18 -9.53 -2.31
N ILE A 20 1.60 -10.69 -1.82
CA ILE A 20 2.12 -10.84 -0.46
C ILE A 20 3.65 -10.78 -0.51
N MET A 21 4.23 -9.94 0.34
CA MET A 21 5.67 -9.75 0.46
C MET A 21 6.08 -10.12 1.89
N ILE A 22 6.90 -11.17 2.04
CA ILE A 22 7.29 -11.72 3.36
C ILE A 22 8.79 -11.48 3.58
N PHE A 23 9.13 -10.87 4.72
CA PHE A 23 10.50 -10.71 5.19
C PHE A 23 10.81 -11.79 6.24
N ALA A 24 11.32 -12.94 5.81
CA ALA A 24 11.50 -14.13 6.63
C ALA A 24 12.79 -14.11 7.50
N ASP A 25 13.10 -12.98 8.15
CA ASP A 25 14.24 -12.89 9.07
C ASP A 25 13.99 -11.82 10.15
N LYS A 26 14.27 -12.16 11.42
CA LYS A 26 14.04 -11.29 12.59
C LYS A 26 14.75 -9.94 12.47
N ARG A 27 15.84 -9.83 11.71
CA ARG A 27 16.58 -8.57 11.52
C ARG A 27 15.74 -7.51 10.79
N PHE A 28 14.75 -7.89 10.00
CA PHE A 28 13.88 -6.94 9.31
C PHE A 28 12.91 -6.20 10.23
N SER A 29 12.62 -6.72 11.43
CA SER A 29 11.77 -6.02 12.42
C SER A 29 12.52 -4.92 13.17
N ARG A 30 13.86 -4.88 13.09
CA ARG A 30 14.66 -3.82 13.73
C ARG A 30 14.45 -2.48 13.04
N ALA A 31 14.32 -1.42 13.83
CA ALA A 31 14.08 -0.06 13.34
C ALA A 31 15.15 0.42 12.33
N ASP A 32 16.43 0.05 12.52
CA ASP A 32 17.53 0.43 11.61
C ASP A 32 17.45 -0.21 10.22
N LYS A 33 16.69 -1.30 10.08
CA LYS A 33 16.42 -1.97 8.80
C LYS A 33 15.08 -1.55 8.23
N ARG A 34 14.04 -1.51 9.06
CA ARG A 34 12.67 -1.13 8.67
C ARG A 34 12.60 0.28 8.08
N SER A 35 13.28 1.23 8.72
CA SER A 35 13.38 2.63 8.25
C SER A 35 14.04 2.79 6.88
N LYS A 36 14.82 1.79 6.43
CA LYS A 36 15.50 1.79 5.13
C LYS A 36 14.66 1.21 3.99
N LEU A 37 13.45 0.72 4.28
CA LEU A 37 12.49 0.31 3.24
C LEU A 37 11.88 1.56 2.59
N PRO A 38 11.40 1.50 1.36
CA PRO A 38 10.61 2.58 0.77
C PRO A 38 9.38 2.93 1.60
N LYS A 39 9.00 4.22 1.67
CA LYS A 39 7.87 4.71 2.48
C LYS A 39 6.56 3.95 2.24
N TRP A 40 6.25 3.68 0.97
CA TRP A 40 5.03 2.96 0.59
C TRP A 40 4.94 1.54 1.19
N ILE A 41 6.08 0.86 1.41
CA ILE A 41 6.12 -0.44 2.11
C ILE A 41 5.96 -0.22 3.62
N GLN A 42 6.66 0.79 4.17
CA GLN A 42 6.62 1.08 5.61
C GLN A 42 5.22 1.41 6.11
N GLU A 43 4.44 2.18 5.33
CA GLU A 43 3.05 2.55 5.63
C GLU A 43 2.12 1.34 5.81
N HIS A 44 2.43 0.24 5.12
CA HIS A 44 1.63 -0.99 5.16
C HIS A 44 2.23 -2.06 6.10
N LEU A 45 3.47 -1.89 6.57
CA LEU A 45 4.14 -2.79 7.49
C LEU A 45 3.84 -2.39 8.95
N LYS A 46 2.61 -2.67 9.39
CA LYS A 46 2.15 -2.40 10.76
C LYS A 46 2.92 -3.22 11.79
N ASP A 47 2.98 -2.73 13.02
CA ASP A 47 3.63 -3.46 14.13
C ASP A 47 2.96 -4.81 14.40
N SER A 48 1.65 -4.93 14.17
CA SER A 48 0.90 -6.19 14.27
C SER A 48 1.28 -7.23 13.20
N LEU A 49 2.00 -6.83 12.15
CA LEU A 49 2.50 -7.70 11.07
C LEU A 49 4.00 -7.97 11.21
N CYS A 50 4.61 -7.55 12.32
CA CYS A 50 6.03 -7.76 12.62
C CYS A 50 6.19 -8.92 13.61
N ASN A 51 7.30 -9.65 13.51
CA ASN A 51 7.65 -10.77 14.41
C ASN A 51 6.58 -11.89 14.49
N LEU A 52 5.89 -12.15 13.38
CA LEU A 52 4.93 -13.23 13.27
C LEU A 52 5.62 -14.60 13.27
N SER A 53 4.96 -15.58 13.87
CA SER A 53 5.23 -17.00 13.64
C SER A 53 4.79 -17.42 12.22
N THR A 54 5.26 -18.58 11.78
CA THR A 54 4.89 -19.14 10.46
C THR A 54 3.38 -19.36 10.36
N GLU A 55 2.77 -19.92 11.41
CA GLU A 55 1.33 -20.17 11.48
C GLU A 55 0.51 -18.88 11.40
N GLU A 56 0.89 -17.84 12.15
CA GLU A 56 0.22 -16.54 12.10
C GLU A 56 0.32 -15.91 10.71
N ALA A 57 1.51 -15.93 10.11
CA ALA A 57 1.74 -15.41 8.77
C ALA A 57 0.85 -16.12 7.73
N VAL A 58 0.72 -17.45 7.83
CA VAL A 58 -0.13 -18.24 6.94
C VAL A 58 -1.62 -17.90 7.14
N GLN A 59 -2.08 -17.75 8.37
CA GLN A 59 -3.48 -17.38 8.65
C GLN A 59 -3.82 -15.99 8.11
N ILE A 60 -2.96 -15.01 8.32
CA ILE A 60 -3.11 -13.65 7.80
C ILE A 60 -3.11 -13.67 6.27
N ALA A 61 -2.16 -14.38 5.65
CA ALA A 61 -2.08 -14.51 4.20
C ALA A 61 -3.34 -15.12 3.60
N LYS A 62 -3.86 -16.22 4.17
CA LYS A 62 -5.10 -16.87 3.71
C LYS A 62 -6.30 -15.92 3.76
N ARG A 63 -6.46 -15.19 4.87
CA ARG A 63 -7.55 -14.21 5.02
C ARG A 63 -7.41 -13.10 3.99
N TRP A 64 -6.21 -12.55 3.86
CA TRP A 64 -5.94 -11.42 2.97
C TRP A 64 -6.17 -11.78 1.50
N LEU A 65 -5.70 -12.95 1.04
CA LEU A 65 -5.91 -13.42 -0.33
C LEU A 65 -7.39 -13.56 -0.69
N ARG A 66 -8.23 -14.08 0.22
CA ARG A 66 -9.68 -14.18 -0.03
C ARG A 66 -10.35 -12.81 -0.16
N GLN A 67 -9.91 -11.83 0.62
CA GLN A 67 -10.43 -10.46 0.57
C GLN A 67 -10.00 -9.75 -0.71
N MET A 68 -8.74 -9.92 -1.12
CA MET A 68 -8.20 -9.27 -2.31
C MET A 68 -8.63 -9.93 -3.63
N ALA A 69 -9.01 -11.20 -3.60
CA ALA A 69 -9.48 -11.94 -4.78
C ALA A 69 -10.94 -11.63 -5.17
N GLN A 70 -11.63 -10.75 -4.43
CA GLN A 70 -12.97 -10.31 -4.82
C GLN A 70 -12.93 -9.47 -6.10
N PRO A 71 -14.00 -9.45 -6.92
CA PRO A 71 -14.07 -8.58 -8.08
C PRO A 71 -13.79 -7.13 -7.68
N PHE A 72 -12.79 -6.53 -8.34
CA PHE A 72 -12.41 -5.14 -8.12
C PHE A 72 -12.62 -4.39 -9.43
N THR A 73 -13.75 -3.69 -9.54
CA THR A 73 -14.14 -3.08 -10.81
C THR A 73 -13.48 -1.71 -10.99
N ARG A 74 -13.71 -1.09 -12.14
CA ARG A 74 -13.16 0.25 -12.42
C ARG A 74 -13.90 1.31 -11.60
N GLU A 75 -15.17 1.09 -11.32
CA GLU A 75 -16.02 1.97 -10.53
C GLU A 75 -15.50 2.08 -9.10
N ASP A 76 -15.00 0.98 -8.52
CA ASP A 76 -14.38 0.96 -7.18
C ASP A 76 -13.10 1.81 -7.11
N GLN A 77 -12.46 2.08 -8.25
CA GLN A 77 -11.23 2.88 -8.33
C GLN A 77 -11.51 4.37 -8.51
N LEU A 78 -12.69 4.73 -9.03
CA LEU A 78 -13.05 6.11 -9.34
C LEU A 78 -13.13 6.96 -8.06
N GLY A 79 -12.46 8.12 -8.07
CA GLY A 79 -12.42 9.04 -6.94
C GLY A 79 -11.36 8.73 -5.88
N VAL A 80 -10.69 7.56 -5.94
CA VAL A 80 -9.60 7.20 -5.02
C VAL A 80 -8.27 7.07 -5.75
N SER A 81 -8.20 6.14 -6.71
CA SER A 81 -6.97 5.82 -7.45
C SER A 81 -7.05 6.17 -8.94
N LEU A 82 -8.26 6.31 -9.48
CA LEU A 82 -8.55 6.79 -10.83
C LEU A 82 -9.41 8.05 -10.75
N LEU A 83 -9.09 9.08 -11.54
CA LEU A 83 -9.84 10.33 -11.60
C LEU A 83 -10.39 10.57 -13.00
N THR A 84 -11.65 11.00 -13.09
CA THR A 84 -12.22 11.51 -14.36
C THR A 84 -11.84 12.98 -14.55
N LEU A 85 -11.98 13.46 -15.79
CA LEU A 85 -11.74 14.87 -16.13
C LEU A 85 -12.65 15.82 -15.33
N GLU A 86 -13.91 15.42 -15.11
CA GLU A 86 -14.86 16.21 -14.33
C GLU A 86 -14.46 16.27 -12.85
N GLN A 87 -14.03 15.15 -12.27
CA GLN A 87 -13.51 15.09 -10.91
C GLN A 87 -12.24 15.94 -10.74
N LEU A 88 -11.37 15.98 -11.76
CA LEU A 88 -10.18 16.82 -11.73
C LEU A 88 -10.55 18.31 -11.68
N LYS A 89 -11.45 18.75 -12.55
CA LYS A 89 -11.90 20.15 -12.61
C LYS A 89 -12.55 20.62 -11.30
N SER A 90 -13.36 19.77 -10.66
CA SER A 90 -13.99 20.11 -9.37
C SER A 90 -12.99 20.18 -8.22
N LEU A 91 -11.97 19.31 -8.22
CA LEU A 91 -10.87 19.37 -7.25
C LEU A 91 -10.02 20.64 -7.40
N GLU A 92 -9.80 21.10 -8.64
CA GLU A 92 -9.10 22.35 -8.90
C GLU A 92 -9.89 23.56 -8.40
N ALA A 93 -11.19 23.62 -8.70
CA ALA A 93 -12.06 24.70 -8.23
C ALA A 93 -12.10 24.79 -6.69
N SER A 94 -12.29 23.65 -6.01
CA SER A 94 -12.30 23.60 -4.54
C SER A 94 -10.95 23.93 -3.88
N LYS A 95 -9.82 23.67 -4.55
CA LYS A 95 -8.51 24.11 -4.08
C LYS A 95 -8.35 25.63 -4.15
N ILE A 96 -8.81 26.25 -5.24
CA ILE A 96 -8.76 27.70 -5.43
C ILE A 96 -9.61 28.40 -4.36
N GLU A 97 -10.82 27.90 -4.08
CA GLU A 97 -11.69 28.44 -3.02
C GLU A 97 -11.05 28.35 -1.63
N LYS A 98 -10.42 27.21 -1.30
CA LYS A 98 -9.74 27.04 0.00
C LYS A 98 -8.51 27.93 0.16
N GLN A 99 -7.76 28.18 -0.92
CA GLN A 99 -6.65 29.12 -0.90
C GLN A 99 -7.14 30.57 -0.77
N GLY A 100 -8.26 30.92 -1.41
CA GLY A 100 -8.89 32.23 -1.27
C GLY A 100 -9.46 32.49 0.13
N GLN A 101 -9.87 31.46 0.87
CA GLN A 101 -10.34 31.56 2.27
C GLN A 101 -9.21 31.59 3.32
N GLN A 102 -7.98 31.25 2.93
CA GLN A 102 -6.80 31.30 3.81
C GLN A 102 -6.01 32.62 3.70
N LEU A 103 -6.44 33.53 2.83
CA LEU A 103 -5.99 34.91 2.72
C LEU A 103 -7.00 35.84 3.40
#